data_AF-A0A6P0UL03-F1
#
_entry.id   AF-A0A6P0UL03-F1
#
_cell.length_a   1.000
_cell.length_b   1.000
_cell.length_c   1.000
_cell.angle_alpha   90.00
_cell.angle_beta   90.00
_cell.angle_gamma   90.00
#
_symmetry.space_group_name_H-M   'P 1'
#
loop_
_entity.id
_entity.type
_entity.pdbx_description
1 polymer ?
#
loop_
_entity_poly.entity_id
_entity_poly.type
_entity_poly.pdbx_seq_one_letter_code
_entity_poly.pdbx_strand_id
1 'polypeptide(L)'
;MLRNKFWQAFFAIGPIAMLVLGLIGYFVFLFMLISRINHLEHGPGNFPENWILGNLGIIVFFVLIAVLISFGSLIYYIVHAAYNPNLKQNNLLLVWILLFIFANGLGQLIYWIIEVVGKRDQQES
;
A
#
# COMPACT_ATOMS: atom_id res chain seq x y z
N MET A 1 2.60 -12.08 16.61
CA MET A 1 2.69 -11.28 15.36
C MET A 1 2.90 -9.80 15.63
N LEU A 2 2.09 -9.14 16.46
CA LEU A 2 2.15 -7.69 16.73
C LEU A 2 3.52 -7.16 17.18
N ARG A 3 4.35 -7.97 17.85
CA ARG A 3 5.70 -7.58 18.32
C ARG A 3 6.82 -7.87 17.31
N ASN A 4 6.53 -8.61 16.23
CA ASN A 4 7.51 -9.04 15.24
C ASN A 4 7.82 -7.88 14.28
N LYS A 5 9.10 -7.49 14.20
CA LYS A 5 9.61 -6.38 13.36
C LYS A 5 9.23 -6.57 11.88
N PHE A 6 9.25 -7.81 11.39
CA PHE A 6 8.93 -8.11 9.99
C PHE A 6 7.49 -7.73 9.64
N TRP A 7 6.51 -8.21 10.43
CA TRP A 7 5.09 -7.95 10.15
C TRP A 7 4.72 -6.47 10.33
N GLN A 8 5.36 -5.80 11.29
CA GLN A 8 5.23 -4.34 11.44
C GLN A 8 5.71 -3.63 10.17
N ALA A 9 6.94 -3.89 9.73
CA ALA A 9 7.50 -3.25 8.53
C ALA A 9 6.70 -3.58 7.26
N PHE A 10 6.30 -4.85 7.08
CA PHE A 10 5.54 -5.31 5.93
C PHE A 10 4.21 -4.55 5.79
N PHE A 11 3.45 -4.43 6.87
CA PHE A 11 2.17 -3.72 6.81
C PHE A 11 2.34 -2.21 6.71
N ALA A 12 3.37 -1.60 7.32
CA ALA A 12 3.61 -0.16 7.17
C ALA A 12 3.99 0.22 5.72
N ILE A 13 4.87 -0.57 5.12
CA ILE A 13 5.45 -0.25 3.82
C ILE A 13 4.59 -0.82 2.68
N GLY A 14 3.92 -1.95 2.90
CA GLY A 14 3.16 -2.70 1.90
C GLY A 14 2.19 -1.86 1.08
N PRO A 15 1.26 -1.10 1.70
CA PRO A 15 0.31 -0.26 0.97
C PRO A 15 1.01 0.80 0.09
N ILE A 16 2.09 1.40 0.59
CA ILE A 16 2.87 2.42 -0.14
C ILE A 16 3.65 1.77 -1.29
N ALA A 17 4.29 0.63 -1.04
CA ALA A 17 5.00 -0.13 -2.06
C ALA A 17 4.05 -0.59 -3.18
N MET A 18 2.85 -1.07 -2.83
CA MET A 18 1.82 -1.44 -3.80
C MET A 18 1.35 -0.23 -4.63
N LEU A 19 1.23 0.95 -4.02
CA LEU A 19 0.93 2.18 -4.75
C LEU A 19 2.05 2.53 -5.74
N VAL A 20 3.31 2.51 -5.30
CA VAL A 20 4.46 2.81 -6.17
C VAL A 20 4.56 1.81 -7.32
N LEU A 21 4.45 0.51 -7.02
CA LEU A 21 4.44 -0.55 -8.03
C LEU A 21 3.26 -0.41 -9.00
N GLY A 22 2.08 -0.03 -8.50
CA GLY A 22 0.91 0.25 -9.31
C GLY A 22 1.12 1.43 -10.27
N LEU A 23 1.74 2.51 -9.80
CA LEU A 23 2.09 3.66 -10.64
C LEU A 23 3.10 3.27 -11.72
N ILE A 24 4.16 2.55 -11.36
CA ILE A 24 5.15 2.05 -12.33
C ILE A 24 4.48 1.15 -13.37
N GLY A 25 3.66 0.20 -12.93
CA GLY A 25 2.90 -0.70 -13.81
C GLY A 25 1.96 0.07 -14.74
N TYR A 26 1.30 1.11 -14.24
CA TYR A 26 0.45 1.98 -15.04
C TYR A 26 1.24 2.76 -16.10
N PHE A 27 2.40 3.33 -15.75
CA PHE A 27 3.28 4.00 -16.73
C PHE A 27 3.77 3.05 -17.81
N VAL A 28 4.19 1.85 -17.42
CA VAL A 28 4.61 0.79 -18.35
C VAL A 28 3.46 0.40 -19.28
N PHE A 29 2.25 0.23 -18.74
CA PHE A 29 1.04 -0.05 -19.54
C PHE A 29 0.75 1.08 -20.55
N LEU A 30 0.79 2.34 -20.12
CA LEU A 30 0.60 3.49 -21.02
C LEU A 30 1.65 3.52 -22.13
N PHE A 31 2.92 3.31 -21.79
CA PHE A 31 4.01 3.29 -22.77
C PHE A 31 3.82 2.19 -23.80
N MET A 32 3.44 0.98 -23.37
CA MET A 32 3.13 -0.12 -24.28
C MET A 32 1.91 0.18 -25.15
N LEU A 33 0.86 0.78 -24.59
CA LEU A 33 -0.35 1.15 -25.31
C LEU A 33 -0.04 2.16 -26.43
N ILE A 34 0.65 3.25 -26.09
CA ILE A 34 1.04 4.30 -27.05
C ILE A 34 1.92 3.72 -28.16
N SER A 35 2.91 2.89 -27.79
CA SER A 35 3.81 2.26 -28.76
C SER A 35 3.06 1.34 -29.73
N ARG A 36 2.04 0.61 -29.25
CA ARG A 36 1.18 -0.23 -30.09
C ARG A 36 0.27 0.59 -31.02
N ILE A 37 -0.32 1.68 -30.53
CA ILE A 37 -1.19 2.54 -31.34
C ILE A 37 -0.41 3.11 -32.53
N ASN A 38 0.80 3.60 -32.31
CA ASN A 38 1.67 4.10 -33.38
C ASN A 38 1.96 3.03 -34.46
N HIS A 39 2.06 1.75 -34.08
CA HIS A 39 2.24 0.64 -35.03
C HIS A 39 0.94 0.27 -35.78
N LEU A 40 -0.23 0.50 -35.18
CA LEU A 40 -1.54 0.21 -35.78
C LEU A 40 -1.96 1.27 -36.79
N GLU A 41 -1.53 2.52 -36.61
CA GLU A 41 -1.75 3.59 -37.60
C GLU A 41 -0.96 3.38 -38.92
N HIS A 42 0.12 2.59 -38.88
CA HIS A 42 1.02 2.36 -40.01
C HIS A 42 0.96 0.92 -40.59
N GLY A 43 0.07 0.06 -40.10
CA GLY A 43 -0.04 -1.36 -40.47
C GLY A 43 -1.49 -1.83 -40.68
N PRO A 44 -1.71 -3.07 -41.18
CA PRO A 44 -3.06 -3.58 -41.46
C PRO A 44 -3.88 -3.66 -40.16
N GLY A 45 -4.95 -2.87 -40.13
CA GLY A 45 -5.69 -2.45 -38.93
C GLY A 45 -6.47 -3.54 -38.19
N ASN A 46 -5.77 -4.40 -37.47
CA ASN A 46 -6.38 -5.25 -36.46
C ASN A 46 -6.01 -4.75 -35.06
N PHE A 47 -6.91 -3.99 -34.44
CA PHE A 47 -6.74 -3.55 -33.05
C PHE A 47 -6.77 -4.79 -32.14
N PRO A 48 -5.75 -5.03 -31.30
CA PRO A 48 -5.63 -6.25 -30.50
C PRO A 48 -6.46 -6.13 -29.22
N GLU A 49 -7.79 -6.19 -29.34
CA GLU A 49 -8.74 -6.09 -28.21
C GLU A 49 -8.39 -7.06 -27.07
N ASN A 50 -8.02 -8.30 -27.42
CA ASN A 50 -7.61 -9.33 -26.47
C ASN A 50 -6.37 -8.93 -25.63
N TRP A 51 -5.45 -8.16 -26.22
CA TRP A 51 -4.24 -7.70 -25.51
C TRP A 51 -4.59 -6.61 -24.49
N ILE A 52 -5.50 -5.69 -24.84
CA ILE A 52 -5.94 -4.62 -23.94
C ILE A 52 -6.74 -5.20 -22.78
N LEU A 53 -7.69 -6.09 -23.07
CA LEU A 53 -8.50 -6.77 -22.05
C LEU A 53 -7.64 -7.61 -21.10
N GLY A 54 -6.63 -8.32 -21.62
CA GLY A 54 -5.69 -9.08 -20.79
C GLY A 54 -4.90 -8.20 -19.82
N ASN A 55 -4.37 -7.07 -20.29
CA ASN A 55 -3.65 -6.13 -19.44
C ASN A 55 -4.55 -5.44 -18.41
N LEU A 56 -5.78 -5.08 -18.78
CA LEU A 56 -6.78 -4.56 -17.84
C LEU A 56 -7.11 -5.59 -16.76
N GLY A 57 -7.24 -6.88 -17.13
CA GLY A 57 -7.44 -7.96 -16.17
C GLY A 57 -6.32 -8.06 -15.14
N ILE A 58 -5.06 -7.91 -15.57
CA ILE A 58 -3.89 -7.90 -14.66
C ILE A 58 -3.93 -6.70 -13.73
N ILE A 59 -4.26 -5.50 -14.24
CA ILE A 59 -4.38 -4.29 -13.42
C ILE A 59 -5.48 -4.45 -12.37
N VAL A 60 -6.65 -4.96 -12.76
CA VAL A 60 -7.77 -5.21 -11.84
C VAL A 60 -7.37 -6.21 -10.75
N PHE A 61 -6.73 -7.32 -11.14
CA PHE A 61 -6.25 -8.32 -10.19
C PHE A 61 -5.22 -7.74 -9.21
N PHE A 62 -4.27 -6.94 -9.70
CA PHE A 62 -3.29 -6.25 -8.87
C PHE A 62 -3.95 -5.28 -7.88
N VAL A 63 -4.93 -4.50 -8.34
CA VAL A 63 -5.70 -3.57 -7.49
C VAL A 63 -6.43 -4.33 -6.38
N LEU A 64 -7.03 -5.48 -6.67
CA LEU A 64 -7.67 -6.31 -5.65
C LEU A 64 -6.68 -6.76 -4.57
N ILE A 65 -5.47 -7.20 -4.96
CA ILE A 65 -4.42 -7.56 -4.01
C ILE A 65 -4.00 -6.32 -3.19
N ALA A 66 -3.81 -5.17 -3.82
CA ALA A 66 -3.43 -3.94 -3.15
C ALA A 66 -4.47 -3.51 -2.10
N VAL A 67 -5.76 -3.66 -2.42
CA VAL A 67 -6.87 -3.39 -1.50
C VAL A 67 -6.84 -4.35 -0.31
N LEU A 68 -6.65 -5.66 -0.56
CA LEU A 68 -6.56 -6.65 0.51
C LEU A 68 -5.38 -6.39 1.46
N ILE A 69 -4.21 -6.06 0.92
CA ILE A 69 -3.02 -5.72 1.71
C ILE A 69 -3.27 -4.44 2.52
N SER A 70 -3.88 -3.42 1.91
CA SER A 70 -4.17 -2.14 2.58
C SER A 70 -5.20 -2.31 3.70
N PHE A 71 -6.22 -3.14 3.49
CA PHE A 71 -7.22 -3.43 4.49
C PHE A 71 -6.64 -4.27 5.64
N GLY A 72 -5.83 -5.28 5.32
CA GLY A 72 -5.09 -6.06 6.31
C GLY A 72 -4.15 -5.18 7.14
N SER A 73 -3.46 -4.24 6.51
CA SER A 73 -2.61 -3.27 7.20
C SER A 73 -3.40 -2.37 8.14
N LEU A 74 -4.55 -1.85 7.69
CA LEU A 74 -5.41 -1.01 8.51
C LEU A 74 -5.84 -1.74 9.79
N ILE A 75 -6.34 -2.96 9.65
CA ILE A 75 -6.74 -3.78 10.80
C ILE A 75 -5.54 -4.03 11.71
N TYR A 76 -4.39 -4.41 11.14
CA TYR A 76 -3.17 -4.68 11.90
C TYR A 76 -2.75 -3.49 12.77
N TYR A 77 -2.72 -2.28 12.20
CA TYR A 77 -2.28 -1.08 12.92
C TYR A 77 -3.29 -0.57 13.94
N ILE A 78 -4.60 -0.69 13.67
CA ILE A 78 -5.63 -0.39 14.67
C ILE A 78 -5.47 -1.31 15.88
N VAL A 79 -5.32 -2.62 15.64
CA VAL A 79 -5.09 -3.61 16.71
C VAL A 79 -3.77 -3.30 17.44
N HIS A 80 -2.69 -3.03 16.71
CA HIS A 80 -1.40 -2.69 17.31
C HIS A 80 -1.48 -1.45 18.21
N ALA A 81 -2.17 -0.40 17.78
CA ALA A 81 -2.37 0.80 18.59
C ALA A 81 -3.24 0.54 19.83
N ALA A 82 -4.33 -0.22 19.70
CA ALA A 82 -5.21 -0.55 20.81
C ALA A 82 -4.53 -1.37 21.92
N TYR A 83 -3.56 -2.22 21.55
CA TYR A 83 -2.78 -3.00 22.49
C TYR A 83 -1.48 -2.31 22.97
N ASN A 84 -1.17 -1.10 22.48
CA ASN A 84 0.02 -0.38 22.92
C ASN A 84 -0.23 0.28 24.30
N PRO A 85 0.47 -0.16 25.38
CA PRO A 85 0.25 0.38 26.72
C PRO A 85 0.54 1.89 26.81
N ASN A 86 1.44 2.43 25.98
CA ASN A 86 1.76 3.87 25.94
C ASN A 86 0.60 4.74 25.43
N LEU A 87 -0.34 4.14 24.70
CA LEU A 87 -1.45 4.84 24.07
C LEU A 87 -2.79 4.55 24.75
N LYS A 88 -2.91 3.39 25.40
CA LYS A 88 -4.17 2.87 25.97
C LYS A 88 -4.82 3.80 27.00
N GLN A 89 -4.05 4.63 27.69
CA GLN A 89 -4.53 5.56 28.71
C GLN A 89 -4.61 7.02 28.22
N ASN A 90 -4.31 7.27 26.94
CA ASN A 90 -4.21 8.63 26.39
C ASN A 90 -5.15 8.80 25.19
N ASN A 91 -5.73 10.00 25.06
CA ASN A 91 -6.52 10.43 23.89
C ASN A 91 -5.72 10.30 22.57
N LEU A 92 -4.39 10.20 22.65
CA LEU A 92 -3.50 9.96 21.53
C LEU A 92 -3.82 8.65 20.76
N LEU A 93 -4.45 7.66 21.41
CA LEU A 93 -4.96 6.46 20.73
C LEU A 93 -5.98 6.80 19.64
N LEU A 94 -6.94 7.67 19.96
CA LEU A 94 -7.98 8.09 19.02
C LEU A 94 -7.36 8.83 17.84
N VAL A 95 -6.39 9.73 18.11
CA VAL A 95 -5.68 10.48 17.06
C VAL A 95 -5.00 9.53 16.07
N TRP A 96 -4.32 8.48 16.56
CA TRP A 96 -3.70 7.49 15.69
C TRP A 96 -4.70 6.68 14.88
N ILE A 97 -5.81 6.26 15.49
CA ILE A 97 -6.87 5.54 14.77
C ILE A 97 -7.47 6.41 13.67
N LEU A 98 -7.75 7.69 13.94
CA LEU A 98 -8.20 8.64 12.91
C LEU A 98 -7.16 8.78 11.79
N LEU A 99 -5.87 8.91 12.13
CA LEU A 99 -4.79 8.98 11.14
C LEU A 99 -4.73 7.73 10.27
N PHE A 100 -4.93 6.53 10.82
CA PHE A 100 -4.95 5.30 10.02
C PHE A 100 -6.13 5.24 9.07
N ILE A 101 -7.30 5.73 9.46
CA ILE A 101 -8.49 5.71 8.61
C ILE A 101 -8.37 6.74 7.48
N PHE A 102 -7.97 7.98 7.81
CA PHE A 102 -7.95 9.09 6.85
C PHE A 102 -6.66 9.17 6.01
N ALA A 103 -5.51 8.83 6.58
CA ALA A 103 -4.21 8.89 5.89
C ALA A 103 -3.69 7.52 5.45
N ASN A 104 -4.36 6.43 5.83
CA ASN A 104 -4.05 5.04 5.46
C ASN A 104 -2.55 4.71 5.55
N GLY A 105 -1.94 4.20 4.46
CA GLY A 105 -0.53 3.78 4.42
C GLY A 105 0.45 4.82 4.97
N LEU A 106 0.22 6.12 4.76
CA LEU A 106 1.08 7.16 5.32
C LEU A 106 0.93 7.27 6.84
N GLY A 107 -0.29 7.25 7.36
CA GLY A 107 -0.54 7.27 8.80
C GLY A 107 0.07 6.06 9.51
N GLN A 108 -0.02 4.89 8.90
CA GLN A 108 0.55 3.64 9.39
C GLN A 108 2.09 3.66 9.39
N LEU A 109 2.70 4.19 8.33
CA LEU A 109 4.16 4.36 8.24
C LEU A 109 4.69 5.31 9.31
N ILE A 110 4.07 6.48 9.47
CA ILE A 110 4.49 7.49 10.45
C ILE A 110 4.39 6.92 11.87
N TYR A 111 3.29 6.24 12.18
CA TYR A 111 3.13 5.55 13.47
C TYR A 111 4.22 4.51 13.71
N TRP A 112 4.52 3.70 12.70
CA TRP A 112 5.56 2.68 12.84
C TRP A 112 6.93 3.31 13.14
N ILE A 113 7.30 4.39 12.45
CA ILE A 113 8.57 5.08 12.69
C ILE A 113 8.60 5.70 14.10
N ILE A 114 7.57 6.45 14.49
CA ILE A 114 7.59 7.22 15.74
C ILE A 114 7.38 6.32 16.96
N GLU A 115 6.33 5.50 16.93
CA GLU A 115 5.86 4.77 18.11
C GLU A 115 6.55 3.42 18.27
N VAL A 116 6.94 2.77 17.17
CA VAL A 116 7.49 1.41 17.21
C VAL A 116 9.01 1.42 17.11
N VAL A 117 9.60 2.21 16.21
CA VAL A 117 11.06 2.34 16.09
C VAL A 117 11.57 3.33 17.14
N GLY A 118 11.09 4.57 17.14
CA GLY A 118 11.62 5.64 17.99
C GLY A 118 11.53 5.41 19.50
N LYS A 119 10.50 4.72 20.00
CA LYS A 119 10.33 4.45 21.44
C LYS A 119 10.95 3.14 21.92
N ARG A 120 11.40 2.25 21.01
CA ARG A 120 12.17 1.05 21.39
C ARG A 120 13.59 1.43 21.78
N ASP A 121 14.21 2.32 21.03
CA ASP A 121 15.59 2.75 21.29
C ASP A 121 15.73 3.47 22.66
N GLN A 122 14.67 4.10 23.15
CA GLN A 122 14.63 4.73 24.48
C GLN A 122 14.53 3.75 25.66
N GLN A 123 14.23 2.47 25.42
CA GLN A 123 14.19 1.43 26.47
C GLN A 123 15.48 0.59 26.51
N GLU A 124 16.35 0.72 25.51
CA GLU A 124 17.64 0.02 25.42
C GLU A 124 18.86 0.93 25.69
N SER A 125 18.64 2.22 26.00
CA SER A 125 19.65 3.20 26.46
C SER A 125 19.53 3.49 27.95
#